data_AF-A0A0N0UZ97-F1
#
_entry.id   AF-A0A0N0UZ97-F1
#
_cell.length_a   1.000
_cell.length_b   1.000
_cell.length_c   1.000
_cell.angle_alpha   90.00
_cell.angle_beta   90.00
_cell.angle_gamma   90.00
#
_symmetry.space_group_name_H-M   'P 1'
#
loop_
_entity.id
_entity.type
_entity.pdbx_description
1 polymer ?
#
loop_
_entity_poly.entity_id
_entity_poly.type
_entity_poly.pdbx_seq_one_letter_code
_entity_poly.pdbx_strand_id
1 'polypeptide(L)'
;MKKKQFIILQFVSLLFFLPVCMVNAATVKIPVIQPETATSFPTQVSIICITPDAVIHYTTDGTRPDENSPIYTNPLTITSSTILRARAFKPGMNPGYTAHAIYEMTAFSESNPFAILRTVTNNKTSSPVIHLDITPDESVLSYVLRLKLFESNTRYFSRIK
;
A
#
# COMPACT_ATOMS: atom_id res chain seq x y z
N MET A 1 79.60 9.57 40.73
CA MET A 1 78.88 8.44 40.09
C MET A 1 77.59 8.24 40.89
N LYS A 2 76.37 8.53 40.44
CA LYS A 2 75.65 8.25 39.18
C LYS A 2 74.73 9.43 38.78
N LYS A 3 74.37 9.43 37.49
CA LYS A 3 73.70 10.42 36.59
C LYS A 3 72.35 10.95 37.15
N LYS A 4 71.97 12.23 37.09
CA LYS A 4 71.62 13.18 36.00
C LYS A 4 70.34 12.81 35.20
N GLN A 5 69.39 13.78 35.13
CA GLN A 5 68.34 14.01 34.09
C GLN A 5 67.03 13.17 34.22
N PHE A 6 65.78 13.68 34.12
CA PHE A 6 65.16 14.68 33.23
C PHE A 6 63.90 15.35 33.83
N ILE A 7 63.73 16.63 33.48
CA ILE A 7 62.50 17.44 33.45
C ILE A 7 61.52 16.87 32.40
N ILE A 8 60.19 17.00 32.58
CA ILE A 8 59.21 17.51 31.59
C ILE A 8 57.79 17.51 32.21
N LEU A 9 57.25 18.73 32.34
CA LEU A 9 55.85 19.12 32.49
C LEU A 9 55.07 18.68 31.23
N GLN A 10 53.81 18.19 31.32
CA GLN A 10 52.67 18.45 30.39
C GLN A 10 51.44 17.56 30.73
N PHE A 11 50.33 18.23 31.04
CA PHE A 11 48.92 17.85 30.82
C PHE A 11 48.60 16.39 30.46
N VAL A 12 48.02 15.64 31.40
CA VAL A 12 46.91 14.73 31.04
C VAL A 12 45.86 14.81 32.13
N SER A 13 44.90 15.71 31.90
CA SER A 13 43.55 15.60 32.44
C SER A 13 42.94 14.32 31.88
N LEU A 14 43.25 13.19 32.51
CA LEU A 14 42.52 11.95 32.28
C LEU A 14 41.41 11.91 33.32
N LEU A 15 40.30 12.57 33.00
CA LEU A 15 38.98 12.03 33.33
C LEU A 15 39.04 10.57 32.92
N PHE A 16 39.36 9.70 33.87
CA PHE A 16 39.34 8.27 33.69
C PHE A 16 37.94 7.97 33.19
N PHE A 17 37.92 7.55 31.93
CA PHE A 17 36.78 7.02 31.22
C PHE A 17 35.82 6.40 32.22
N LEU A 18 34.63 6.98 32.35
CA LEU A 18 33.46 6.14 32.60
C LEU A 18 33.63 4.96 31.64
N PRO A 19 33.71 3.69 32.10
CA PRO A 19 33.30 2.66 31.20
C PRO A 19 31.86 3.09 30.91
N VAL A 20 31.58 3.55 29.69
CA VAL A 20 30.23 3.39 29.20
C VAL A 20 30.09 1.88 29.24
N CYS A 21 29.56 1.39 30.37
CA CYS A 21 29.11 0.04 30.52
C CYS A 21 28.17 -0.09 29.32
N MET A 22 28.62 -0.78 28.27
CA MET A 22 27.71 -1.28 27.27
C MET A 22 26.79 -2.20 28.04
N VAL A 23 25.73 -1.62 28.61
CA VAL A 23 24.56 -2.35 29.01
C VAL A 23 24.12 -3.00 27.73
N ASN A 24 24.29 -4.31 27.64
CA ASN A 24 23.75 -5.11 26.56
C ASN A 24 22.22 -5.03 26.69
N ALA A 25 21.65 -3.95 26.18
CA ALA A 25 20.25 -3.62 26.32
C ALA A 25 19.47 -4.61 25.47
N ALA A 26 18.53 -5.33 26.09
CA ALA A 26 17.63 -6.22 25.37
C ALA A 26 16.87 -5.44 24.28
N THR A 27 16.56 -6.09 23.16
CA THR A 27 15.83 -5.46 22.05
C THR A 27 14.32 -5.64 22.21
N VAL A 28 13.56 -4.57 21.97
CA VAL A 28 12.09 -4.61 21.99
C VAL A 28 11.58 -5.54 20.88
N LYS A 29 10.58 -6.35 21.19
CA LYS A 29 9.94 -7.24 20.22
C LYS A 29 9.18 -6.46 19.15
N ILE A 30 9.13 -7.02 17.94
CA ILE A 30 8.44 -6.44 16.80
C ILE A 30 6.94 -6.38 17.10
N PRO A 31 6.25 -5.25 16.84
CA PRO A 31 4.79 -5.20 16.90
C PRO A 31 4.15 -6.14 15.88
N VAL A 32 2.97 -6.66 16.20
CA VAL A 32 2.15 -7.46 15.29
C VAL A 32 0.97 -6.59 14.86
N ILE A 33 0.75 -6.48 13.55
CA ILE A 33 -0.35 -5.73 12.94
C ILE A 33 -1.38 -6.74 12.43
N GLN A 34 -2.65 -6.56 12.79
CA GLN A 34 -3.74 -7.43 12.35
C GLN A 34 -4.93 -6.60 11.85
N PRO A 35 -5.49 -6.90 10.67
CA PRO A 35 -4.97 -7.87 9.68
C PRO A 35 -3.69 -7.35 8.99
N GLU A 36 -2.82 -8.25 8.51
CA GLU A 36 -1.58 -7.88 7.80
C GLU A 36 -1.86 -7.26 6.42
N THR A 37 -2.97 -7.66 5.80
CA THR A 37 -3.47 -7.14 4.52
C THR A 37 -5.00 -7.06 4.56
N ALA A 38 -5.58 -6.17 3.75
CA ALA A 38 -7.02 -6.13 3.53
C ALA A 38 -7.34 -5.64 2.12
N THR A 39 -8.38 -6.23 1.52
CA THR A 39 -8.95 -5.85 0.22
C THR A 39 -10.36 -5.27 0.35
N SER A 40 -10.95 -5.33 1.54
CA SER A 40 -12.25 -4.77 1.88
C SER A 40 -12.09 -3.59 2.83
N PHE A 41 -12.76 -2.49 2.52
CA PHE A 41 -12.67 -1.22 3.25
C PHE A 41 -14.08 -0.73 3.62
N PRO A 42 -14.26 -0.09 4.79
CA PRO A 42 -13.24 0.20 5.81
C PRO A 42 -12.79 -1.05 6.57
N THR A 43 -11.51 -1.10 6.96
CA THR A 43 -10.93 -2.18 7.77
C THR A 43 -10.44 -1.63 9.11
N GLN A 44 -10.74 -2.33 10.20
CA GLN A 44 -10.14 -2.05 11.51
C GLN A 44 -8.82 -2.79 11.67
N VAL A 45 -7.80 -2.06 12.10
CA VAL A 45 -6.44 -2.56 12.30
C VAL A 45 -6.05 -2.42 13.77
N SER A 46 -5.66 -3.54 14.36
CA SER A 46 -5.10 -3.60 15.70
C SER A 46 -3.60 -3.83 15.66
N ILE A 47 -2.86 -3.15 16.53
CA ILE A 47 -1.41 -3.31 16.69
C ILE A 47 -1.12 -3.74 18.13
N ILE A 48 -0.36 -4.83 18.30
CA ILE A 48 0.01 -5.35 19.63
C ILE A 48 1.53 -5.54 19.73
N CYS A 49 2.09 -5.40 20.93
CA CYS A 49 3.48 -5.74 21.19
C CYS A 49 3.56 -6.61 22.44
N ILE A 50 4.29 -7.71 22.35
CA ILE A 50 4.47 -8.63 23.49
C ILE A 50 5.49 -8.12 24.51
N THR A 51 6.25 -7.05 24.20
CA THR A 51 7.17 -6.44 25.17
C THR A 51 6.34 -5.63 26.15
N PRO A 52 6.31 -5.97 27.45
CA PRO A 52 5.54 -5.22 28.43
C PRO A 52 5.98 -3.76 28.47
N ASP A 53 5.05 -2.84 28.67
CA ASP A 53 5.26 -1.38 28.78
C ASP A 53 5.94 -0.71 27.57
N ALA A 54 6.05 -1.39 26.43
CA ALA A 54 6.57 -0.77 25.22
C ALA A 54 5.52 0.14 24.57
N VAL A 55 5.93 1.35 24.19
CA VAL A 55 5.08 2.32 23.50
C VAL A 55 5.18 2.06 22.00
N ILE A 56 4.04 1.88 21.34
CA ILE A 56 3.95 1.61 19.91
C ILE A 56 3.74 2.93 19.18
N HIS A 57 4.64 3.24 18.25
CA HIS A 57 4.52 4.36 17.33
C HIS A 57 4.25 3.86 15.91
N TYR A 58 3.49 4.61 15.12
CA TYR A 58 3.10 4.20 13.78
C TYR A 58 3.11 5.34 12.76
N THR A 59 3.13 4.97 11.49
CA THR A 59 3.02 5.87 10.33
C THR A 59 2.16 5.21 9.26
N THR A 60 1.35 5.99 8.57
CA THR A 60 0.42 5.52 7.51
C THR A 60 0.89 5.89 6.10
N ASP A 61 1.97 6.64 6.00
CA ASP A 61 2.60 7.09 4.74
C ASP A 61 3.75 6.16 4.29
N GLY A 62 4.00 5.07 5.03
CA GLY A 62 5.11 4.15 4.77
C GLY A 62 6.48 4.66 5.23
N THR A 63 6.61 5.80 5.88
CA THR A 63 7.87 6.23 6.50
C THR A 63 8.20 5.36 7.72
N ARG A 64 9.44 5.36 8.20
CA ARG A 64 9.82 4.56 9.38
C ARG A 64 9.37 5.30 10.65
N PRO A 65 8.60 4.67 11.56
CA PRO A 65 8.24 5.30 12.82
C PRO A 65 9.45 5.52 13.72
N ASP A 66 9.50 6.72 14.30
CA ASP A 66 10.41 7.16 15.36
C ASP A 66 9.63 7.52 16.64
N GLU A 67 10.31 7.97 17.69
CA GLU A 67 9.67 8.35 18.97
C GLU A 67 8.83 9.64 18.87
N ASN A 68 8.93 10.40 17.77
CA ASN A 68 8.10 11.57 17.50
C ASN A 68 6.83 11.23 16.70
N SER A 69 6.77 10.02 16.13
CA SER A 69 5.62 9.56 15.35
C SER A 69 4.39 9.37 16.26
N PRO A 70 3.16 9.38 15.72
CA PRO A 70 1.96 9.17 16.51
C PRO A 70 1.98 7.87 17.34
N ILE A 71 1.50 7.95 18.58
CA ILE A 71 1.37 6.79 19.48
C ILE A 71 0.09 6.04 19.16
N TYR A 72 0.18 4.72 19.03
CA TYR A 72 -0.97 3.85 18.87
C TYR A 72 -1.62 3.61 20.24
N THR A 73 -2.86 4.10 20.42
CA THR A 73 -3.66 3.90 21.64
C THR A 73 -4.97 3.14 21.40
N ASN A 74 -5.55 3.28 20.20
CA ASN A 74 -6.82 2.67 19.80
C ASN A 74 -6.68 2.03 18.41
N PRO A 75 -7.53 1.03 18.06
CA PRO A 75 -7.58 0.47 16.71
C PRO A 75 -7.72 1.54 15.63
N LEU A 76 -6.97 1.39 14.54
CA LEU A 76 -6.98 2.30 13.41
C LEU A 76 -8.06 1.89 12.41
N THR A 77 -8.82 2.84 11.89
CA THR A 77 -9.75 2.58 10.78
C THR A 77 -9.09 3.02 9.47
N ILE A 78 -8.80 2.06 8.59
CA ILE A 78 -8.23 2.32 7.27
C ILE A 78 -9.36 2.34 6.24
N THR A 79 -9.48 3.46 5.51
CA THR A 79 -10.55 3.70 4.54
C THR A 79 -10.09 3.72 3.08
N SER A 80 -8.78 3.74 2.85
CA SER A 80 -8.15 3.83 1.51
C SER A 80 -6.81 3.11 1.51
N SER A 81 -6.20 2.96 0.32
CA SER A 81 -4.87 2.37 0.18
C SER A 81 -3.86 3.06 1.10
N THR A 82 -3.22 2.28 1.97
CA THR A 82 -2.37 2.78 3.05
C THR A 82 -1.21 1.84 3.30
N ILE A 83 -0.01 2.39 3.50
CA ILE A 83 1.16 1.63 3.95
C ILE A 83 1.35 1.90 5.44
N LEU A 84 0.96 0.95 6.28
CA LEU A 84 1.07 1.08 7.72
C LEU A 84 2.39 0.49 8.19
N ARG A 85 3.16 1.28 8.93
CA ARG A 85 4.35 0.82 9.65
C ARG A 85 4.21 1.06 11.13
N ALA A 86 4.70 0.12 11.94
CA ALA A 86 4.66 0.22 13.39
C ALA A 86 5.98 -0.19 14.03
N ARG A 87 6.38 0.51 15.09
CA ARG A 87 7.61 0.21 15.84
C ARG A 87 7.38 0.48 17.32
N ALA A 88 7.90 -0.40 18.16
CA ALA A 88 7.79 -0.27 19.61
C ALA A 88 9.11 0.21 20.24
N PHE A 89 8.99 1.07 21.24
CA PHE A 89 10.09 1.68 21.98
C PHE A 89 9.89 1.45 23.48
N LYS A 90 10.99 1.19 24.19
CA LYS A 90 11.00 1.06 25.65
C LYS A 90 12.31 1.65 26.20
N PRO A 91 12.26 2.58 27.17
CA PRO A 91 13.47 3.13 27.79
C PRO A 91 14.38 2.02 28.33
N GLY A 92 15.68 2.15 28.08
CA GLY A 92 16.69 1.15 28.50
C GLY A 92 16.75 -0.11 27.62
N MET A 93 15.99 -0.17 26.54
CA MET A 93 16.05 -1.26 25.54
C MET A 93 16.46 -0.71 24.18
N ASN A 94 17.07 -1.57 23.35
CA ASN A 94 17.29 -1.25 21.95
C ASN A 94 15.93 -1.24 21.22
N PRO A 95 15.63 -0.23 20.41
CA PRO A 95 14.33 -0.15 19.74
C PRO A 95 14.16 -1.27 18.72
N GLY A 96 12.97 -1.88 18.69
CA GLY A 96 12.68 -3.10 17.93
C GLY A 96 12.72 -2.91 16.41
N TYR A 97 12.57 -3.99 15.64
CA TYR A 97 12.38 -3.87 14.20
C TYR A 97 10.99 -3.28 13.87
N THR A 98 10.84 -2.79 12.65
CA THR A 98 9.61 -2.17 12.17
C THR A 98 8.69 -3.21 11.53
N ALA A 99 7.46 -3.29 12.02
CA ALA A 99 6.38 -4.05 11.41
C ALA A 99 5.79 -3.29 10.21
N HIS A 100 5.24 -4.02 9.25
CA HIS A 100 4.73 -3.46 8.01
C HIS A 100 3.45 -4.18 7.57
N ALA A 101 2.44 -3.42 7.17
CA ALA A 101 1.19 -3.89 6.60
C ALA A 101 0.83 -3.03 5.38
N ILE A 102 0.33 -3.68 4.33
CA ILE A 102 -0.08 -3.02 3.09
C ILE A 102 -1.58 -3.23 2.91
N TYR A 103 -2.29 -2.12 2.76
CA TYR A 103 -3.70 -2.12 2.43
C TYR A 103 -3.85 -1.54 1.03
N GLU A 104 -4.35 -2.36 0.10
CA GLU A 104 -4.55 -1.96 -1.29
C GLU A 104 -6.04 -1.99 -1.61
N MET A 105 -6.59 -0.83 -1.92
CA MET A 105 -7.96 -0.73 -2.41
C MET A 105 -7.99 -1.16 -3.88
N THR A 106 -8.46 -2.38 -4.13
CA THR A 106 -8.81 -2.80 -5.49
C THR A 106 -10.12 -2.13 -5.86
N ALA A 107 -10.07 -1.13 -6.73
CA ALA A 107 -11.27 -0.64 -7.37
C ALA A 107 -11.83 -1.76 -8.24
N PHE A 108 -12.96 -2.34 -7.83
CA PHE A 108 -13.80 -3.08 -8.77
C PHE A 108 -14.43 -2.03 -9.67
N SER A 109 -13.73 -1.65 -10.74
CA SER A 109 -14.42 -1.03 -11.86
C SER A 109 -15.28 -2.11 -12.48
N GLU A 110 -16.58 -2.12 -12.15
CA GLU A 110 -17.58 -2.76 -13.00
C GLU A 110 -17.66 -1.99 -14.33
N SER A 111 -16.57 -1.99 -15.08
CA SER A 111 -16.65 -1.73 -16.51
C SER A 111 -17.24 -3.01 -17.10
N ASN A 112 -18.56 -3.08 -17.17
CA ASN A 112 -19.13 -3.61 -18.39
C ASN A 112 -19.43 -2.39 -19.30
N PRO A 113 -18.44 -1.88 -20.06
CA PRO A 113 -18.63 -0.71 -20.90
C PRO A 113 -19.54 -0.99 -22.12
N PHE A 114 -20.16 -2.18 -22.19
CA PHE A 114 -20.98 -2.61 -23.31
C PHE A 114 -22.30 -3.22 -22.85
N ALA A 115 -23.20 -2.40 -22.31
CA ALA A 115 -24.62 -2.75 -22.32
C ALA A 115 -25.11 -2.71 -23.78
N ILE A 116 -25.09 -3.84 -24.49
CA ILE A 116 -25.73 -3.93 -25.81
C ILE A 116 -27.24 -4.00 -25.59
N LEU A 117 -27.93 -2.86 -25.62
CA LEU A 117 -29.38 -2.81 -25.63
C LEU A 117 -29.88 -3.23 -27.02
N ARG A 118 -30.21 -4.51 -27.20
CA ARG A 118 -30.83 -4.99 -28.45
C ARG A 118 -32.34 -4.87 -28.33
N THR A 119 -32.94 -3.97 -29.10
CA THR A 119 -34.38 -4.02 -29.36
C THR A 119 -34.59 -4.51 -30.78
N VAL A 120 -35.19 -5.69 -30.95
CA VAL A 120 -35.65 -6.16 -32.27
C VAL A 120 -37.13 -5.83 -32.37
N THR A 121 -37.46 -4.74 -33.06
CA THR A 121 -38.86 -4.42 -33.35
C THR A 121 -39.23 -5.05 -34.68
N ASN A 122 -40.09 -6.06 -34.66
CA ASN A 122 -40.71 -6.59 -35.88
C ASN A 122 -42.05 -5.88 -36.09
N ASN A 123 -42.10 -4.87 -36.98
CA ASN A 123 -43.37 -4.51 -37.60
C ASN A 123 -43.50 -5.35 -38.88
N LYS A 124 -44.57 -6.14 -38.97
CA LYS A 124 -44.78 -7.27 -39.91
C LYS A 124 -44.69 -6.98 -41.42
N THR A 125 -44.19 -5.82 -41.86
CA THR A 125 -44.22 -5.38 -43.27
C THR A 125 -42.90 -4.81 -43.80
N SER A 126 -41.79 -4.88 -43.07
CA SER A 126 -40.46 -4.45 -43.59
C SER A 126 -39.31 -5.25 -42.98
N SER A 127 -38.20 -5.37 -43.73
CA SER A 127 -36.95 -6.02 -43.31
C SER A 127 -36.52 -5.56 -41.91
N PRO A 128 -35.98 -6.46 -41.05
CA PRO A 128 -35.54 -6.08 -39.72
C PRO A 128 -34.41 -5.05 -39.79
N VAL A 129 -34.55 -3.95 -39.06
CA VAL A 129 -33.52 -2.92 -38.92
C VAL A 129 -32.82 -3.11 -37.57
N ILE A 130 -31.49 -3.15 -37.58
CA ILE A 130 -30.67 -3.23 -36.36
C ILE A 130 -30.00 -1.88 -36.16
N HIS A 131 -30.34 -1.17 -35.09
CA HIS A 131 -29.63 0.01 -34.64
C HIS A 131 -28.49 -0.40 -33.67
N LEU A 132 -27.30 0.13 -33.89
CA LEU A 132 -26.11 -0.09 -33.05
C LEU A 132 -25.54 1.28 -32.68
N ASP A 133 -25.85 1.75 -31.48
CA ASP A 133 -25.30 3.00 -30.96
C ASP A 133 -24.10 2.68 -30.06
N ILE A 134 -22.94 3.26 -30.38
CA ILE A 134 -21.69 3.09 -29.63
C ILE A 134 -21.26 4.48 -29.19
N THR A 135 -21.11 4.69 -27.87
CA THR A 135 -20.61 5.96 -27.31
C THR A 135 -19.23 5.71 -26.69
N PRO A 136 -18.13 6.11 -27.35
CA PRO A 136 -16.77 6.00 -26.81
C PRO A 136 -16.58 6.83 -25.55
N ASP A 137 -15.72 6.37 -24.65
CA ASP A 137 -14.97 7.26 -23.75
C ASP A 137 -13.71 7.78 -24.48
N GLU A 138 -13.14 8.91 -24.03
CA GLU A 138 -12.01 9.59 -24.68
C GLU A 138 -10.72 8.75 -24.76
N SER A 139 -10.70 7.60 -24.07
CA SER A 139 -9.59 6.65 -24.03
C SER A 139 -9.52 5.67 -25.22
N VAL A 140 -10.51 5.66 -26.12
CA VAL A 140 -10.59 4.67 -27.23
C VAL A 140 -10.40 5.32 -28.60
N LEU A 141 -9.30 4.97 -29.28
CA LEU A 141 -8.88 5.58 -30.55
C LEU A 141 -9.27 4.78 -31.82
N SER A 142 -9.74 3.53 -31.70
CA SER A 142 -10.24 2.77 -32.85
C SER A 142 -11.14 1.60 -32.44
N TYR A 143 -12.02 1.18 -33.36
CA TYR A 143 -12.95 0.07 -33.17
C TYR A 143 -12.91 -0.90 -34.34
N VAL A 144 -13.11 -2.18 -34.05
CA VAL A 144 -13.28 -3.22 -35.08
C VAL A 144 -14.66 -3.84 -34.90
N LEU A 145 -15.57 -3.54 -35.83
CA LEU A 145 -16.87 -4.18 -35.90
C LEU A 145 -16.77 -5.45 -36.75
N ARG A 146 -16.89 -6.61 -36.12
CA ARG A 146 -17.04 -7.88 -36.85
C ARG A 146 -18.50 -8.30 -36.81
N LEU A 147 -19.19 -8.01 -37.90
CA LEU A 147 -20.53 -8.52 -38.16
C LEU A 147 -20.38 -9.82 -38.96
N LYS A 148 -20.97 -10.90 -38.47
CA LYS A 148 -21.06 -12.15 -39.22
C LYS A 148 -22.54 -12.46 -39.41
N LEU A 149 -23.02 -12.19 -40.61
CA LEU A 149 -24.33 -12.65 -41.05
C LEU A 149 -24.16 -14.12 -41.44
N PHE A 150 -24.89 -15.01 -40.76
CA PHE A 150 -25.04 -16.37 -41.24
C PHE A 150 -26.24 -16.38 -42.17
N GLU A 151 -25.97 -16.27 -43.47
CA GLU A 151 -27.02 -16.46 -44.47
C GLU A 151 -26.94 -17.88 -45.03
N SER A 152 -28.02 -18.63 -44.91
CA SER A 152 -28.28 -19.72 -45.83
C SER A 152 -28.85 -19.12 -47.12
N ASN A 153 -27.96 -18.84 -48.09
CA ASN A 153 -28.26 -18.52 -49.50
C ASN A 153 -29.21 -17.34 -49.79
N THR A 154 -28.70 -16.14 -50.12
CA THR A 154 -29.27 -15.33 -51.24
C THR A 154 -28.29 -14.28 -51.77
N ARG A 155 -28.39 -13.96 -53.07
CA ARG A 155 -27.54 -12.99 -53.81
C ARG A 155 -27.89 -11.54 -53.46
N TYR A 156 -26.87 -10.69 -53.27
CA TYR A 156 -27.04 -9.24 -53.23
C TYR A 156 -26.52 -8.56 -54.49
N PHE A 157 -27.36 -7.72 -55.11
CA PHE A 157 -26.92 -6.68 -56.03
C PHE A 157 -26.62 -5.42 -55.22
N SER A 158 -25.41 -4.88 -55.32
CA SER A 158 -25.16 -3.49 -54.95
C SER A 158 -24.99 -2.66 -56.23
N ARG A 159 -25.77 -1.57 -56.33
CA ARG A 159 -25.48 -0.46 -57.23
C ARG A 159 -25.25 0.74 -56.33
N ILE A 160 -23.99 1.15 -56.22
CA ILE A 160 -23.61 2.39 -55.53
C ILE A 160 -23.81 3.53 -56.53
N LYS A 161 -24.36 4.65 -56.06
CA LYS A 161 -24.21 5.97 -56.68
C LYS A 161 -23.50 6.86 -55.67
#